data_AF-A0A1F6ZSS6-F1
#
_entry.id   AF-A0A1F6ZSS6-F1
#
_cell.length_a   1.000
_cell.length_b   1.000
_cell.length_c   1.000
_cell.angle_alpha   90.00
_cell.angle_beta   90.00
_cell.angle_gamma   90.00
#
_symmetry.space_group_name_H-M   'P 1'
#
loop_
_entity.id
_entity.type
_entity.pdbx_description
1 polymer ?
#
loop_
_entity_poly.entity_id
_entity_poly.type
_entity_poly.pdbx_seq_one_letter_code
_entity_poly.pdbx_strand_id
1 'polypeptide(L)'
;MPEPQRDRPRIRFMSVDQPISTKTLIGHPDEPLVIEEMRTGNRVERRRIVNPERSYQVPTFVFWNETVTPTQQQLVREAMNELFQEIGFDRNMIQFLGNWREEKYRDANGQLTPHKSIEWQVKSKRNPNKKQINASDLLYAMFNDPYQIRTPHWEIVITNEDMYTPDTNFVIGLAQDDLGTVISLKRLEAITNPQARREVQKTEVYHEVSHVLGLPTGRRGRNNLEHSLGPHCKSPGCSMKQGLSVPNDWITFTTERLRQGGKPLCKECLEDLRQKFHLTKR
;
A
#
# COMPACT_ATOMS: atom_id res chain seq x y z
N MET A 1 51.78 42.12 -32.05
CA MET A 1 51.53 41.48 -30.73
C MET A 1 50.29 40.61 -30.86
N PRO A 2 50.33 39.30 -30.56
CA PRO A 2 49.14 38.45 -30.65
C PRO A 2 48.28 38.59 -29.38
N GLU A 3 46.95 38.61 -29.55
CA GLU A 3 45.97 38.66 -28.47
C GLU A 3 45.97 37.38 -27.61
N PRO A 4 45.69 37.49 -26.30
CA PRO A 4 45.58 36.32 -25.42
C PRO A 4 44.24 35.59 -25.67
N GLN A 5 44.34 34.30 -26.04
CA GLN A 5 43.19 33.40 -26.09
C GLN A 5 42.58 33.24 -24.69
N ARG A 6 41.31 33.64 -24.55
CA ARG A 6 40.53 33.38 -23.32
C ARG A 6 40.11 31.91 -23.31
N ASP A 7 40.56 31.18 -22.30
CA ASP A 7 40.13 29.83 -21.99
C ASP A 7 38.61 29.79 -21.78
N ARG A 8 37.91 28.99 -22.58
CA ARG A 8 36.48 28.72 -22.36
C ARG A 8 36.34 27.72 -21.21
N PRO A 9 35.41 27.93 -20.26
CA PRO A 9 35.21 27.01 -19.15
C PRO A 9 34.80 25.62 -19.68
N ARG A 10 35.60 24.60 -19.32
CA ARG A 10 35.27 23.19 -19.56
C ARG A 10 34.08 22.82 -18.68
N ILE A 11 32.89 22.73 -19.27
CA ILE A 11 31.73 22.12 -18.62
C ILE A 11 32.01 20.62 -18.52
N ARG A 12 32.31 20.13 -17.31
CA ARG A 12 32.31 18.69 -17.01
C ARG A 12 30.86 18.25 -16.86
N PHE A 13 30.37 17.48 -17.82
CA PHE A 13 29.16 16.70 -17.61
C PHE A 13 29.48 15.66 -16.53
N MET A 14 28.87 15.79 -15.35
CA MET A 14 28.85 14.70 -14.39
C MET A 14 28.10 13.55 -15.04
N SER A 15 28.73 12.38 -15.15
CA SER A 15 28.04 11.17 -15.56
C SER A 15 26.93 10.92 -14.54
N VAL A 16 25.68 11.04 -14.98
CA VAL A 16 24.55 10.59 -14.18
C VAL A 16 24.65 9.07 -14.18
N ASP A 17 25.01 8.48 -13.03
CA ASP A 17 25.04 7.03 -12.88
C ASP A 17 23.68 6.48 -13.31
N GLN A 18 23.66 5.76 -14.43
CA GLN A 18 22.42 5.14 -14.89
C GLN A 18 22.05 4.02 -13.93
N PRO A 19 20.78 3.95 -13.49
CA PRO A 19 20.36 2.93 -12.56
C PRO A 19 20.50 1.55 -13.20
N ILE A 20 21.19 0.64 -12.51
CA ILE A 20 21.29 -0.77 -12.91
C ILE A 20 20.11 -1.50 -12.25
N SER A 21 19.29 -2.18 -13.07
CA SER A 21 18.18 -3.01 -12.60
C SER A 21 18.51 -4.49 -12.79
N THR A 22 18.42 -5.26 -11.71
CA THR A 22 18.55 -6.72 -11.72
C THR A 22 17.27 -7.36 -11.18
N LYS A 23 16.78 -8.40 -11.86
CA LYS A 23 15.59 -9.15 -11.45
C LYS A 23 15.99 -10.53 -10.95
N THR A 24 15.50 -10.89 -9.77
CA THR A 24 15.74 -12.19 -9.14
C THR A 24 14.41 -12.88 -8.89
N LEU A 25 14.32 -14.16 -9.28
CA LEU A 25 13.20 -15.03 -8.95
C LEU A 25 13.46 -15.68 -7.59
N ILE A 26 12.52 -15.56 -6.66
CA ILE A 26 12.53 -16.25 -5.36
C ILE A 26 11.16 -16.88 -5.10
N GLY A 27 11.08 -17.74 -4.09
CA GLY A 27 9.80 -18.32 -3.65
C GLY A 27 9.50 -19.68 -4.26
N HIS A 28 8.22 -20.06 -4.23
CA HIS A 28 7.76 -21.35 -4.72
C HIS A 28 7.88 -21.43 -6.25
N PRO A 29 8.31 -22.57 -6.85
CA PRO A 29 8.42 -22.71 -8.30
C PRO A 29 7.12 -22.41 -9.06
N ASP A 30 5.98 -22.77 -8.48
CA ASP A 30 4.67 -22.56 -9.11
C ASP A 30 4.15 -21.11 -8.98
N GLU A 31 4.69 -20.35 -8.02
CA GLU A 31 4.31 -18.96 -7.78
C GLU A 31 5.57 -18.11 -7.51
N PRO A 32 6.44 -17.90 -8.52
CA PRO A 32 7.67 -17.17 -8.29
C PRO A 32 7.39 -15.70 -7.96
N LEU A 33 8.03 -15.19 -6.92
CA LEU A 33 8.15 -13.76 -6.67
C LEU A 33 9.30 -13.20 -7.50
N VAL A 34 9.05 -12.10 -8.20
CA VAL A 34 10.11 -11.36 -8.89
C VAL A 34 10.51 -10.18 -8.02
N ILE A 35 11.75 -10.17 -7.55
CA ILE A 35 12.35 -9.03 -6.86
C ILE A 35 13.17 -8.24 -7.86
N GLU A 36 12.82 -6.98 -8.05
CA GLU A 36 13.63 -6.03 -8.79
C GLU A 36 14.49 -5.23 -7.81
N GLU A 37 15.82 -5.29 -8.02
CA GLU A 37 16.80 -4.49 -7.31
C GLU A 37 17.29 -3.38 -8.23
N MET A 38 17.04 -2.12 -7.86
CA MET A 38 17.51 -0.93 -8.56
C MET A 38 18.68 -0.31 -7.78
N ARG A 39 19.83 -0.16 -8.44
CA ARG A 39 21.02 0.45 -7.85
C ARG A 39 21.27 1.83 -8.46
N THR A 40 21.33 2.86 -7.63
CA THR A 40 21.69 4.24 -8.03
C THR A 40 22.80 4.75 -7.10
N GLY A 41 24.04 4.77 -7.59
CA GLY A 41 25.21 4.99 -6.75
C GLY A 41 25.29 3.95 -5.62
N ASN A 42 25.32 4.41 -4.36
CA ASN A 42 25.34 3.53 -3.18
C ASN A 42 23.95 3.12 -2.67
N ARG A 43 22.87 3.62 -3.30
CA ARG A 43 21.50 3.30 -2.88
C ARG A 43 21.01 2.06 -3.60
N VAL A 44 20.51 1.10 -2.82
CA VAL A 44 19.86 -0.12 -3.31
C VAL A 44 18.38 -0.04 -2.93
N GLU A 45 17.51 -0.02 -3.93
CA GLU A 45 16.06 -0.14 -3.73
C GLU A 45 15.60 -1.52 -4.20
N ARG A 46 14.74 -2.16 -3.41
CA ARG A 46 14.14 -3.45 -3.76
C ARG A 46 12.64 -3.30 -3.80
N ARG A 47 12.02 -3.86 -4.84
CA ARG A 47 10.57 -3.94 -4.94
C ARG A 47 10.15 -5.30 -5.49
N ARG A 48 8.94 -5.73 -5.11
CA ARG A 48 8.28 -6.84 -5.78
C ARG A 48 7.69 -6.33 -7.09
N ILE A 49 7.79 -7.13 -8.14
CA ILE A 49 7.06 -6.90 -9.37
C ILE A 49 6.24 -8.15 -9.68
N VAL A 50 5.04 -7.93 -10.21
CA VAL A 50 4.14 -9.00 -10.63
C VAL A 50 4.85 -9.89 -11.64
N ASN A 51 4.96 -11.19 -11.33
CA ASN A 51 5.37 -12.18 -12.32
C ASN A 51 4.26 -12.30 -13.37
N PRO A 52 4.51 -12.05 -14.67
CA PRO A 52 3.47 -12.19 -15.69
C PRO A 52 2.95 -13.64 -15.86
N GLU A 53 3.69 -14.64 -15.37
CA GLU A 53 3.33 -16.05 -15.48
C GLU A 53 2.46 -16.56 -14.31
N ARG A 54 2.31 -15.80 -13.22
CA ARG A 54 1.50 -16.23 -12.07
C ARG A 54 0.04 -15.82 -12.24
N SER A 55 -0.86 -16.45 -11.46
CA SER A 55 -2.26 -16.05 -11.36
C SER A 55 -2.40 -14.55 -11.07
N TYR A 56 -3.28 -13.87 -11.83
CA TYR A 56 -3.51 -12.43 -11.69
C TYR A 56 -4.05 -12.04 -10.30
N GLN A 57 -4.70 -12.99 -9.62
CA GLN A 57 -5.16 -12.86 -8.25
C GLN A 57 -4.43 -13.89 -7.40
N VAL A 58 -3.84 -13.43 -6.30
CA VAL A 58 -3.27 -14.26 -5.24
C VAL A 58 -4.17 -14.20 -3.99
N PRO A 59 -4.03 -15.13 -3.03
CA PRO A 59 -4.74 -15.04 -1.77
C PRO A 59 -4.54 -13.66 -1.12
N THR A 60 -5.60 -13.11 -0.50
CA THR A 60 -5.54 -11.83 0.21
C THR A 60 -5.83 -12.05 1.68
N PHE A 61 -4.83 -11.84 2.53
CA PHE A 61 -4.94 -12.05 3.96
C PHE A 61 -5.18 -10.72 4.66
N VAL A 62 -6.28 -10.64 5.40
CA VAL A 62 -6.69 -9.45 6.12
C VAL A 62 -6.57 -9.68 7.62
N PHE A 63 -5.70 -8.90 8.24
CA PHE A 63 -5.44 -8.91 9.67
C PHE A 63 -5.91 -7.60 10.32
N TRP A 64 -6.25 -7.67 11.60
CA TRP A 64 -6.44 -6.48 12.43
C TRP A 64 -5.98 -6.75 13.84
N ASN A 65 -5.29 -5.77 14.43
CA ASN A 65 -4.91 -5.87 15.84
C ASN A 65 -6.13 -5.63 16.76
N GLU A 66 -5.94 -5.86 18.07
CA GLU A 66 -6.98 -5.70 19.10
C GLU A 66 -7.60 -4.30 19.19
N THR A 67 -6.98 -3.29 18.56
CA THR A 67 -7.48 -1.92 18.61
C THR A 67 -8.64 -1.67 17.64
N VAL A 68 -8.86 -2.55 16.65
CA VAL A 68 -9.92 -2.41 15.63
C VAL A 68 -11.26 -2.94 16.15
N THR A 69 -12.25 -2.07 16.19
CA THR A 69 -13.59 -2.39 16.73
C THR A 69 -14.37 -3.35 15.80
N PRO A 70 -15.35 -4.12 16.32
CA PRO A 70 -16.20 -4.98 15.49
C PRO A 70 -16.89 -4.23 14.33
N THR A 71 -17.31 -2.99 14.54
CA THR A 71 -17.92 -2.15 13.49
C THR A 71 -16.93 -1.83 12.37
N GLN A 72 -15.67 -1.51 12.71
CA GLN A 72 -14.63 -1.29 11.70
C GLN A 72 -14.23 -2.60 11.00
N GLN A 73 -14.21 -3.74 11.70
CA GLN A 73 -13.96 -5.05 11.08
C GLN A 73 -15.03 -5.35 10.02
N GLN A 74 -16.30 -5.12 10.33
CA GLN A 74 -17.40 -5.27 9.37
C GLN A 74 -17.26 -4.31 8.18
N LEU A 75 -16.91 -3.05 8.45
CA LEU A 75 -16.64 -2.05 7.41
C LEU A 75 -15.53 -2.49 6.45
N VAL A 76 -14.42 -2.97 6.98
CA VAL A 76 -13.29 -3.47 6.17
C VAL A 76 -13.74 -4.66 5.32
N ARG A 77 -14.50 -5.60 5.90
CA ARG A 77 -15.07 -6.73 5.16
C ARG A 77 -15.90 -6.27 3.97
N GLU A 78 -16.77 -5.29 4.19
CA GLU A 78 -17.61 -4.74 3.12
C GLU A 78 -16.79 -4.01 2.06
N ALA A 79 -15.83 -3.16 2.46
CA ALA A 79 -14.96 -2.45 1.53
C ALA A 79 -14.15 -3.42 0.65
N MET A 80 -13.53 -4.45 1.25
CA MET A 80 -12.77 -5.45 0.52
C MET A 80 -13.66 -6.20 -0.49
N ASN A 81 -14.85 -6.62 -0.07
CA ASN A 81 -15.80 -7.33 -0.93
C ASN A 81 -16.30 -6.47 -2.10
N GLU A 82 -16.64 -5.20 -1.84
CA GLU A 82 -17.10 -4.27 -2.88
C GLU A 82 -15.98 -3.95 -3.88
N LEU A 83 -14.75 -3.76 -3.42
CA LEU A 83 -13.59 -3.53 -4.29
C LEU A 83 -13.35 -4.74 -5.20
N PHE A 84 -13.23 -5.94 -4.63
CA PHE A 84 -13.00 -7.14 -5.44
C PHE A 84 -14.16 -7.45 -6.38
N GLN A 85 -15.41 -7.19 -5.97
CA GLN A 85 -16.56 -7.31 -6.85
C GLN A 85 -16.50 -6.34 -8.04
N GLU A 86 -16.16 -5.06 -7.80
CA GLU A 86 -16.05 -4.06 -8.87
C GLU A 86 -14.93 -4.39 -9.87
N ILE A 87 -13.83 -5.00 -9.40
CA ILE A 87 -12.70 -5.42 -10.24
C ILE A 87 -13.01 -6.74 -10.98
N GLY A 88 -13.91 -7.56 -10.44
CA GLY A 88 -14.27 -8.87 -10.97
C GLY A 88 -13.40 -10.02 -10.44
N PHE A 89 -12.72 -9.82 -9.32
CA PHE A 89 -11.92 -10.82 -8.62
C PHE A 89 -12.79 -11.77 -7.79
N ASP A 90 -12.27 -12.96 -7.50
CA ASP A 90 -12.94 -13.93 -6.63
C ASP A 90 -12.87 -13.48 -5.17
N ARG A 91 -14.04 -13.24 -4.56
CA ARG A 91 -14.16 -12.83 -3.16
C ARG A 91 -13.82 -13.97 -2.19
N ASN A 92 -13.83 -15.23 -2.64
CA ASN A 92 -13.45 -16.37 -1.80
C ASN A 92 -11.93 -16.43 -1.54
N MET A 93 -11.13 -15.69 -2.32
CA MET A 93 -9.69 -15.58 -2.08
C MET A 93 -9.34 -14.58 -0.96
N ILE A 94 -10.34 -13.89 -0.39
CA ILE A 94 -10.16 -13.01 0.78
C ILE A 94 -10.27 -13.85 2.05
N GLN A 95 -9.19 -13.91 2.81
CA GLN A 95 -9.17 -14.59 4.10
C GLN A 95 -9.06 -13.55 5.22
N PHE A 96 -10.15 -13.37 5.95
CA PHE A 96 -10.18 -12.51 7.12
C PHE A 96 -9.70 -13.28 8.35
N LEU A 97 -8.37 -13.33 8.51
CA LEU A 97 -7.69 -14.00 9.62
C LEU A 97 -7.84 -13.24 10.94
N GLY A 98 -8.22 -11.96 10.85
CA GLY A 98 -8.58 -11.12 11.98
C GLY A 98 -7.41 -10.89 12.92
N ASN A 99 -7.65 -11.04 14.21
CA ASN A 99 -6.61 -10.82 15.22
C ASN A 99 -5.76 -12.08 15.42
N TRP A 100 -4.97 -12.39 14.39
CA TRP A 100 -4.18 -13.61 14.29
C TRP A 100 -3.15 -13.72 15.42
N ARG A 101 -3.14 -14.90 16.06
CA ARG A 101 -2.29 -15.27 17.20
C ARG A 101 -1.98 -16.76 17.12
N GLU A 102 -0.70 -17.12 17.23
CA GLU A 102 -0.29 -18.51 17.39
C GLU A 102 -0.44 -19.00 18.84
N GLU A 103 -0.30 -20.30 19.05
CA GLU A 103 -0.11 -20.85 20.38
C GLU A 103 1.11 -20.20 21.07
N LYS A 104 0.93 -19.86 22.36
CA LYS A 104 1.94 -19.19 23.17
C LYS A 104 2.40 -17.85 22.56
N TYR A 105 1.48 -17.12 21.91
CA TYR A 105 1.72 -15.73 21.48
C TYR A 105 2.00 -14.78 22.65
N ARG A 106 1.70 -15.21 23.89
CA ARG A 106 2.19 -14.61 25.12
C ARG A 106 3.09 -15.57 25.87
N ASP A 107 4.16 -15.05 26.46
CA ASP A 107 5.03 -15.80 27.36
C ASP A 107 4.42 -15.93 28.78
N ALA A 108 5.15 -16.60 29.67
CA ALA A 108 4.71 -16.80 31.06
C ALA A 108 4.53 -15.49 31.85
N ASN A 109 5.13 -14.39 31.38
CA ASN A 109 5.04 -13.05 31.98
C ASN A 109 3.95 -12.19 31.30
N GLY A 110 3.17 -12.77 30.39
CA GLY A 110 2.12 -12.08 29.63
C GLY A 110 2.63 -11.18 28.50
N GLN A 111 3.94 -11.18 28.21
CA GLN A 111 4.55 -10.38 27.15
C GLN A 111 4.31 -11.03 25.79
N LEU A 112 4.23 -10.22 24.73
CA LEU A 112 4.05 -10.73 23.37
C LEU A 112 5.31 -11.45 22.90
N THR A 113 5.16 -12.72 22.53
CA THR A 113 6.25 -13.53 21.96
C THR A 113 6.56 -13.04 20.54
N PRO A 114 7.85 -12.87 20.19
CA PRO A 114 8.24 -12.41 18.86
C PRO A 114 7.64 -13.22 17.71
N HIS A 115 7.13 -12.50 16.71
CA HIS A 115 6.55 -13.03 15.47
C HIS A 115 5.30 -13.92 15.60
N LYS A 116 4.76 -14.12 16.80
CA LYS A 116 3.64 -15.05 17.05
C LYS A 116 2.24 -14.42 17.00
N SER A 117 2.13 -13.15 16.67
CA SER A 117 0.84 -12.46 16.61
C SER A 117 0.92 -11.19 15.79
N ILE A 118 -0.22 -10.76 15.23
CA ILE A 118 -0.32 -9.46 14.57
C ILE A 118 -0.08 -8.32 15.56
N GLU A 119 -0.46 -8.49 16.84
CA GLU A 119 -0.16 -7.48 17.85
C GLU A 119 1.34 -7.30 18.07
N TRP A 120 2.12 -8.38 18.05
CA TRP A 120 3.56 -8.26 18.14
C TRP A 120 4.13 -7.52 16.92
N GLN A 121 3.66 -7.89 15.72
CA GLN A 121 4.10 -7.22 14.47
C GLN A 121 3.85 -5.72 14.55
N VAL A 122 2.65 -5.31 14.94
CA VAL A 122 2.23 -3.92 15.05
C VAL A 122 2.93 -3.19 16.21
N LYS A 123 2.94 -3.75 17.43
CA LYS A 123 3.50 -3.07 18.62
C LYS A 123 5.03 -3.02 18.61
N SER A 124 5.70 -4.00 18.01
CA SER A 124 7.18 -3.99 17.91
C SER A 124 7.72 -2.83 17.07
N LYS A 125 6.89 -2.20 16.22
CA LYS A 125 7.27 -1.04 15.40
C LYS A 125 6.86 0.30 16.00
N ARG A 126 6.40 0.30 17.26
CA ARG A 126 5.99 1.52 17.95
C ARG A 126 7.23 2.32 18.36
N ASN A 127 7.26 3.59 17.95
CA ASN A 127 8.20 4.56 18.48
C ASN A 127 7.64 5.14 19.79
N PRO A 128 8.29 4.91 20.96
CA PRO A 128 7.74 5.33 22.25
C PRO A 128 7.66 6.86 22.39
N ASN A 129 8.56 7.61 21.75
CA ASN A 129 8.59 9.07 21.83
C ASN A 129 7.46 9.68 21.00
N LYS A 130 7.23 9.16 19.78
CA LYS A 130 6.13 9.61 18.91
C LYS A 130 4.77 9.05 19.33
N LYS A 131 4.76 7.95 20.08
CA LYS A 131 3.57 7.12 20.37
C LYS A 131 2.86 6.61 19.12
N GLN A 132 3.58 6.55 17.99
CA GLN A 132 3.11 6.14 16.67
C GLN A 132 3.86 4.88 16.21
N ILE A 133 3.26 4.16 15.26
CA ILE A 133 3.87 3.00 14.59
C ILE A 133 4.61 3.48 13.34
N ASN A 134 5.83 2.99 13.15
CA ASN A 134 6.54 3.20 11.89
C ASN A 134 5.95 2.26 10.82
N ALA A 135 5.17 2.82 9.89
CA ALA A 135 4.53 2.05 8.81
C ALA A 135 5.56 1.44 7.86
N SER A 136 6.69 2.12 7.63
CA SER A 136 7.77 1.62 6.77
C SER A 136 8.41 0.36 7.36
N ASP A 137 8.60 0.29 8.68
CA ASP A 137 9.17 -0.90 9.33
C ASP A 137 8.21 -2.10 9.28
N LEU A 138 6.89 -1.84 9.27
CA LEU A 138 5.89 -2.90 9.15
C LEU A 138 5.83 -3.45 7.73
N LEU A 139 5.79 -2.59 6.70
CA LEU A 139 5.90 -3.04 5.31
C LEU A 139 7.21 -3.78 5.04
N TYR A 140 8.32 -3.31 5.62
CA TYR A 140 9.60 -4.02 5.53
C TYR A 140 9.53 -5.40 6.18
N ALA A 141 8.82 -5.56 7.30
CA ALA A 141 8.59 -6.86 7.91
C ALA A 141 7.76 -7.79 7.01
N MET A 142 6.69 -7.28 6.38
CA MET A 142 5.90 -8.03 5.38
C MET A 142 6.76 -8.50 4.22
N PHE A 143 7.60 -7.60 3.68
CA PHE A 143 8.45 -7.90 2.53
C PHE A 143 9.41 -9.06 2.81
N ASN A 144 9.92 -9.14 4.04
CA ASN A 144 10.87 -10.15 4.48
C ASN A 144 10.22 -11.34 5.21
N ASP A 145 8.89 -11.44 5.25
CA ASP A 145 8.20 -12.55 5.89
C ASP A 145 8.51 -13.87 5.14
N PRO A 146 9.10 -14.89 5.79
CA PRO A 146 9.30 -16.19 5.17
C PRO A 146 8.01 -16.84 4.66
N TYR A 147 6.86 -16.54 5.26
CA TYR A 147 5.57 -17.05 4.80
C TYR A 147 5.17 -16.44 3.46
N GLN A 148 5.40 -15.14 3.27
CA GLN A 148 5.22 -14.47 1.98
C GLN A 148 6.07 -15.10 0.85
N ILE A 149 7.27 -15.60 1.18
CA ILE A 149 8.14 -16.29 0.21
C ILE A 149 7.60 -17.67 -0.17
N ARG A 150 7.06 -18.41 0.81
CA ARG A 150 6.51 -19.76 0.59
C ARG A 150 5.13 -19.75 -0.04
N THR A 151 4.34 -18.73 0.25
CA THR A 151 2.95 -18.60 -0.16
C THR A 151 2.71 -17.14 -0.51
N PRO A 152 2.99 -16.72 -1.76
CA PRO A 152 2.70 -15.37 -2.21
C PRO A 152 1.25 -14.96 -1.94
N HIS A 153 1.06 -13.84 -1.25
CA HIS A 153 -0.26 -13.31 -0.94
C HIS A 153 -0.22 -11.79 -0.79
N TRP A 154 -1.37 -11.14 -0.91
CA TRP A 154 -1.50 -9.74 -0.52
C TRP A 154 -1.85 -9.65 0.96
N GLU A 155 -1.04 -8.91 1.72
CA GLU A 155 -1.22 -8.74 3.16
C GLU A 155 -1.83 -7.37 3.48
N ILE A 156 -3.00 -7.36 4.12
CA ILE A 156 -3.73 -6.14 4.49
C ILE A 156 -3.82 -6.08 6.01
N VAL A 157 -3.17 -5.11 6.64
CA VAL A 157 -3.17 -4.93 8.09
C VAL A 157 -3.95 -3.68 8.48
N ILE A 158 -4.97 -3.85 9.33
CA ILE A 158 -5.77 -2.73 9.84
C ILE A 158 -5.43 -2.45 11.31
N THR A 159 -5.34 -1.17 11.67
CA THR A 159 -5.08 -0.74 13.05
C THR A 159 -5.82 0.56 13.40
N ASN A 160 -6.01 0.83 14.70
CA ASN A 160 -6.39 2.14 15.25
C ASN A 160 -5.23 2.80 16.00
N GLU A 161 -4.00 2.35 15.78
CA GLU A 161 -2.80 3.04 16.25
C GLU A 161 -2.40 4.10 15.22
N ASP A 162 -1.94 5.26 15.69
CA ASP A 162 -1.47 6.31 14.78
C ASP A 162 -0.14 5.90 14.15
N MET A 163 0.08 6.26 12.88
CA MET A 163 1.24 5.80 12.11
C MET A 163 2.03 6.97 11.54
N TYR A 164 3.31 6.73 11.27
CA TYR A 164 4.19 7.68 10.58
C TYR A 164 5.15 6.93 9.64
N THR A 165 5.79 7.68 8.75
CA THR A 165 7.00 7.27 8.05
C THR A 165 8.13 8.23 8.42
N PRO A 166 9.42 7.89 8.23
CA PRO A 166 10.52 8.79 8.58
C PRO A 166 10.39 10.22 8.01
N ASP A 167 9.75 10.35 6.84
CA ASP A 167 9.64 11.61 6.11
C ASP A 167 8.32 12.36 6.36
N THR A 168 7.42 11.83 7.19
CA THR A 168 6.10 12.43 7.44
C THR A 168 5.76 12.53 8.93
N ASN A 169 4.93 13.51 9.28
CA ASN A 169 4.41 13.65 10.65
C ASN A 169 3.47 12.50 11.02
N PHE A 170 2.68 12.05 10.05
CA PHE A 170 1.84 10.87 10.16
C PHE A 170 1.47 10.37 8.76
N VAL A 171 0.96 9.15 8.69
CA VAL A 171 0.25 8.59 7.53
C VAL A 171 -0.99 7.85 8.04
N ILE A 172 -2.01 7.73 7.20
CA ILE A 172 -3.18 6.87 7.50
C ILE A 172 -3.15 5.55 6.73
N GLY A 173 -2.27 5.43 5.75
CA GLY A 173 -2.01 4.22 5.00
C GLY A 173 -0.60 4.22 4.43
N LEU A 174 -0.06 3.03 4.20
CA LEU A 174 1.16 2.84 3.42
C LEU A 174 1.10 1.47 2.75
N ALA A 175 1.17 1.47 1.43
CA ALA A 175 1.11 0.28 0.60
C ALA A 175 2.38 0.07 -0.21
N GLN A 176 2.61 -1.19 -0.60
CA GLN A 176 3.57 -1.56 -1.62
C GLN A 176 2.88 -2.45 -2.66
N ASP A 177 3.08 -2.10 -3.95
CA ASP A 177 2.60 -2.90 -5.09
C ASP A 177 3.05 -4.36 -4.93
N ASP A 178 2.10 -5.25 -5.10
CA ASP A 178 2.30 -6.69 -5.07
C ASP A 178 2.89 -7.26 -3.77
N LEU A 179 2.59 -6.60 -2.66
CA LEU A 179 2.95 -7.08 -1.32
C LEU A 179 1.78 -6.93 -0.35
N GLY A 180 1.39 -5.70 -0.06
CA GLY A 180 0.49 -5.44 1.04
C GLY A 180 0.43 -3.98 1.46
N THR A 181 -0.44 -3.71 2.43
CA THR A 181 -0.64 -2.38 3.00
C THR A 181 -0.93 -2.46 4.49
N VAL A 182 -0.54 -1.40 5.21
CA VAL A 182 -1.02 -1.13 6.56
C VAL A 182 -1.91 0.12 6.54
N ILE A 183 -3.07 0.02 7.17
CA ILE A 183 -4.10 1.07 7.20
C ILE A 183 -4.45 1.41 8.65
N SER A 184 -4.32 2.68 9.01
CA SER A 184 -4.77 3.23 10.28
C SER A 184 -6.07 4.00 10.13
N LEU A 185 -7.10 3.55 10.84
CA LEU A 185 -8.38 4.25 10.91
C LEU A 185 -8.38 5.34 12.01
N LYS A 186 -7.29 5.47 12.77
CA LYS A 186 -7.20 6.30 13.98
C LYS A 186 -7.58 7.75 13.74
N ARG A 187 -7.01 8.37 12.70
CA ARG A 187 -7.23 9.80 12.43
C ARG A 187 -8.58 10.08 11.75
N LEU A 188 -9.21 9.05 11.18
CA LEU A 188 -10.55 9.15 10.60
C LEU A 188 -11.64 9.10 11.67
N GLU A 189 -11.35 8.65 12.88
CA GLU A 189 -12.27 8.71 14.03
C GLU A 189 -12.66 10.14 14.44
N ALA A 190 -11.89 11.15 14.03
CA ALA A 190 -12.24 12.56 14.25
C ALA A 190 -13.53 13.00 13.53
N ILE A 191 -14.01 12.23 12.56
CA ILE A 191 -15.22 12.54 11.79
C ILE A 191 -16.46 12.22 12.65
N THR A 192 -17.18 13.25 13.10
CA THR A 192 -18.28 13.09 14.07
C THR A 192 -19.47 12.33 13.50
N ASN A 193 -19.89 12.61 12.27
CA ASN A 193 -21.00 11.91 11.61
C ASN A 193 -20.63 10.43 11.34
N PRO A 194 -21.30 9.44 11.96
CA PRO A 194 -20.92 8.03 11.84
C PRO A 194 -21.02 7.48 10.41
N GLN A 195 -22.03 7.90 9.63
CA GLN A 195 -22.20 7.46 8.26
C GLN A 195 -21.13 8.04 7.34
N ALA A 196 -20.79 9.32 7.52
CA ALA A 196 -19.70 9.95 6.78
C ALA A 196 -18.35 9.31 7.14
N ARG A 197 -18.10 9.07 8.44
CA ARG A 197 -16.88 8.39 8.93
C ARG A 197 -16.74 7.02 8.27
N ARG A 198 -17.82 6.25 8.25
CA ARG A 198 -17.86 4.93 7.63
C ARG A 198 -17.46 4.98 6.15
N GLU A 199 -18.07 5.86 5.36
CA GLU A 199 -17.76 5.94 3.93
C GLU A 199 -16.35 6.50 3.65
N VAL A 200 -15.83 7.34 4.56
CA VAL A 200 -14.44 7.82 4.51
C VAL A 200 -13.45 6.70 4.81
N GLN A 201 -13.69 5.91 5.85
CA GLN A 201 -12.86 4.74 6.17
C GLN A 201 -12.88 3.71 5.03
N LYS A 202 -14.04 3.47 4.39
CA LYS A 202 -14.10 2.62 3.18
C LYS A 202 -13.26 3.19 2.05
N THR A 203 -13.30 4.50 1.84
CA THR A 203 -12.50 5.18 0.80
C THR A 203 -11.01 4.96 1.01
N GLU A 204 -10.55 5.02 2.26
CA GLU A 204 -9.15 4.72 2.60
C GLU A 204 -8.79 3.25 2.35
N VAL A 205 -9.67 2.32 2.72
CA VAL A 205 -9.44 0.89 2.41
C VAL A 205 -9.32 0.67 0.91
N TYR A 206 -10.18 1.30 0.09
CA TYR A 206 -10.06 1.20 -1.36
C TYR A 206 -8.75 1.79 -1.88
N HIS A 207 -8.33 2.94 -1.35
CA HIS A 207 -7.10 3.63 -1.76
C HIS A 207 -5.88 2.74 -1.57
N GLU A 208 -5.69 2.27 -0.34
CA GLU A 208 -4.50 1.53 0.05
C GLU A 208 -4.46 0.13 -0.58
N VAL A 209 -5.58 -0.58 -0.63
CA VAL A 209 -5.64 -1.90 -1.27
C VAL A 209 -5.42 -1.77 -2.77
N SER A 210 -5.88 -0.69 -3.40
CA SER A 210 -5.65 -0.47 -4.83
C SER A 210 -4.19 -0.15 -5.16
N HIS A 211 -3.43 0.48 -4.24
CA HIS A 211 -1.97 0.57 -4.36
C HIS A 211 -1.29 -0.80 -4.32
N VAL A 212 -1.79 -1.75 -3.50
CA VAL A 212 -1.30 -3.15 -3.51
C VAL A 212 -1.53 -3.81 -4.88
N LEU A 213 -2.61 -3.45 -5.55
CA LEU A 213 -2.88 -3.88 -6.93
C LEU A 213 -2.05 -3.11 -7.98
N GLY A 214 -1.22 -2.17 -7.55
CA GLY A 214 -0.35 -1.30 -8.35
C GLY A 214 -1.09 -0.26 -9.17
N LEU A 215 -2.19 0.25 -8.62
CA LEU A 215 -2.82 1.46 -9.14
C LEU A 215 -2.19 2.72 -8.54
N PRO A 216 -2.27 3.84 -9.26
CA PRO A 216 -2.47 3.90 -10.71
C PRO A 216 -1.22 3.42 -11.44
N THR A 217 -1.41 2.91 -12.66
CA THR A 217 -0.29 2.37 -13.44
C THR A 217 0.48 3.48 -14.16
N GLY A 218 1.81 3.28 -14.31
CA GLY A 218 2.68 4.22 -15.02
C GLY A 218 2.33 4.43 -16.50
N ARG A 219 1.49 3.56 -17.08
CA ARG A 219 1.01 3.67 -18.48
C ARG A 219 0.32 5.01 -18.77
N ARG A 220 -0.26 5.64 -17.74
CA ARG A 220 -0.94 6.93 -17.90
C ARG A 220 0.04 8.08 -18.16
N GLY A 221 1.33 7.90 -17.87
CA GLY A 221 2.35 8.94 -17.98
C GLY A 221 2.26 9.99 -16.87
N ARG A 222 3.37 10.70 -16.63
CA ARG A 222 3.54 11.62 -15.48
C ARG A 222 2.52 12.76 -15.44
N ASN A 223 2.05 13.23 -16.59
CA ASN A 223 1.14 14.39 -16.65
C ASN A 223 -0.29 14.04 -16.23
N ASN A 224 -0.67 12.76 -16.31
CA ASN A 224 -2.02 12.29 -16.01
C ASN A 224 -2.17 11.74 -14.58
N LEU A 225 -1.07 11.75 -13.81
CA LEU A 225 -1.02 11.30 -12.42
C LEU A 225 -0.57 12.45 -11.51
N GLU A 226 -1.00 12.41 -10.26
CA GLU A 226 -0.46 13.21 -9.17
C GLU A 226 0.77 12.47 -8.60
N HIS A 227 1.83 13.18 -8.19
CA HIS A 227 3.10 12.59 -7.76
C HIS A 227 3.68 13.09 -6.42
N SER A 228 2.92 13.83 -5.61
CA SER A 228 3.38 14.46 -4.37
C SER A 228 3.97 13.46 -3.37
N LEU A 229 3.34 12.29 -3.19
CA LEU A 229 3.83 11.21 -2.31
C LEU A 229 3.81 9.85 -3.03
N GLY A 230 4.07 9.86 -4.34
CA GLY A 230 3.92 8.69 -5.22
C GLY A 230 2.79 8.88 -6.24
N PRO A 231 2.66 7.96 -7.21
CA PRO A 231 1.67 8.06 -8.27
C PRO A 231 0.25 7.93 -7.73
N HIS A 232 -0.62 8.89 -8.04
CA HIS A 232 -2.03 8.91 -7.63
C HIS A 232 -2.96 9.33 -8.78
N CYS A 233 -4.21 8.91 -8.69
CA CYS A 233 -5.22 9.22 -9.71
C CYS A 233 -5.70 10.66 -9.55
N LYS A 234 -5.90 11.36 -10.68
CA LYS A 234 -6.50 12.70 -10.71
C LYS A 234 -8.00 12.69 -10.96
N SER A 235 -8.55 11.57 -11.43
CA SER A 235 -9.96 11.48 -11.82
C SER A 235 -10.87 11.83 -10.64
N PRO A 236 -11.83 12.77 -10.84
CA PRO A 236 -12.93 13.02 -9.93
C PRO A 236 -13.57 11.74 -9.40
N GLY A 237 -13.87 11.68 -8.09
CA GLY A 237 -14.63 10.59 -7.48
C GLY A 237 -13.90 9.25 -7.38
N CYS A 238 -12.61 9.18 -7.74
CA CYS A 238 -11.80 7.99 -7.53
C CYS A 238 -11.23 7.96 -6.11
N SER A 239 -11.22 6.79 -5.46
CA SER A 239 -10.56 6.64 -4.15
C SER A 239 -9.03 6.77 -4.20
N MET A 240 -8.43 6.63 -5.38
CA MET A 240 -6.97 6.73 -5.60
C MET A 240 -6.43 8.16 -5.63
N LYS A 241 -7.20 9.17 -5.19
CA LYS A 241 -6.73 10.56 -5.09
C LYS A 241 -5.78 10.70 -3.90
N GLN A 242 -4.70 11.45 -4.07
CA GLN A 242 -3.79 11.81 -2.98
C GLN A 242 -4.44 12.83 -2.05
N GLY A 243 -4.47 12.54 -0.74
CA GLY A 243 -4.82 13.52 0.29
C GLY A 243 -3.58 13.99 1.04
N LEU A 244 -3.48 15.28 1.32
CA LEU A 244 -2.41 15.91 2.10
C LEU A 244 -2.90 16.41 3.47
N SER A 245 -4.21 16.40 3.72
CA SER A 245 -4.85 16.84 4.96
C SER A 245 -5.94 15.87 5.42
N VAL A 246 -5.76 15.30 6.62
CA VAL A 246 -6.73 14.38 7.26
C VAL A 246 -7.50 15.11 8.37
N PRO A 247 -8.85 15.02 8.42
CA PRO A 247 -9.72 14.21 7.57
C PRO A 247 -10.28 14.93 6.33
N ASN A 248 -9.99 16.22 6.15
CA ASN A 248 -10.69 17.09 5.20
C ASN A 248 -10.63 16.62 3.73
N ASP A 249 -9.46 16.17 3.26
CA ASP A 249 -9.30 15.70 1.88
C ASP A 249 -10.07 14.41 1.65
N TRP A 250 -10.00 13.48 2.62
CA TRP A 250 -10.77 12.24 2.57
C TRP A 250 -12.28 12.49 2.57
N ILE A 251 -12.78 13.41 3.40
CA ILE A 251 -14.19 13.81 3.37
C ILE A 251 -14.58 14.32 1.97
N THR A 252 -13.72 15.15 1.37
CA THR A 252 -13.93 15.71 0.03
C THR A 252 -13.97 14.61 -1.03
N PHE A 253 -12.97 13.72 -1.04
CA PHE A 253 -12.88 12.62 -2.01
C PHE A 253 -14.01 11.62 -1.87
N THR A 254 -14.38 11.27 -0.64
CA THR A 254 -15.52 10.40 -0.36
C THR A 254 -16.83 11.03 -0.82
N THR A 255 -17.04 12.32 -0.56
CA THR A 255 -18.25 13.02 -1.01
C THR A 255 -18.34 13.00 -2.54
N GLU A 256 -17.22 13.23 -3.22
CA GLU A 256 -17.15 13.16 -4.68
C GLU A 256 -17.40 11.75 -5.21
N ARG A 257 -16.81 10.72 -4.59
CA ARG A 257 -17.04 9.29 -4.90
C ARG A 257 -18.52 8.93 -4.80
N LEU A 258 -19.17 9.31 -3.71
CA LEU A 258 -20.59 9.04 -3.47
C LEU A 258 -21.48 9.74 -4.48
N ARG A 259 -21.18 11.00 -4.85
CA ARG A 259 -21.90 11.72 -5.91
C ARG A 259 -21.79 11.06 -7.29
N GLN A 260 -20.72 10.31 -7.54
CA GLN A 260 -20.46 9.61 -8.80
C GLN A 260 -20.90 8.14 -8.77
N GLY A 261 -21.87 7.80 -7.91
CA GLY A 261 -22.44 6.46 -7.82
C GLY A 261 -21.74 5.54 -6.81
N GLY A 262 -20.82 6.07 -6.00
CA GLY A 262 -20.26 5.38 -4.84
C GLY A 262 -19.26 4.26 -5.16
N LYS A 263 -18.84 4.11 -6.41
CA LYS A 263 -17.90 3.05 -6.83
C LYS A 263 -16.52 3.23 -6.18
N PRO A 264 -15.80 2.14 -5.83
CA PRO A 264 -14.45 2.23 -5.28
C PRO A 264 -13.45 2.98 -6.19
N LEU A 265 -13.54 2.73 -7.50
CA LEU A 265 -12.56 3.20 -8.48
C LEU A 265 -13.24 3.87 -9.67
N CYS A 266 -12.55 4.85 -10.27
CA CYS A 266 -12.97 5.45 -11.54
C CYS A 266 -12.72 4.50 -12.73
N LYS A 267 -13.32 4.81 -13.87
CA LYS A 267 -13.17 4.02 -15.11
C LYS A 267 -11.72 3.83 -15.53
N GLU A 268 -10.88 4.85 -15.37
CA GLU A 268 -9.47 4.77 -15.74
C GLU A 268 -8.67 3.81 -14.84
N CYS A 269 -8.94 3.81 -13.53
CA CYS A 269 -8.32 2.86 -12.58
C CYS A 269 -8.79 1.43 -12.84
N LEU A 270 -10.04 1.24 -13.21
CA LEU A 270 -10.51 -0.09 -13.62
C LEU A 270 -9.85 -0.54 -14.93
N GLU A 271 -9.65 0.37 -15.88
CA GLU A 271 -8.94 0.05 -17.13
C GLU A 271 -7.45 -0.26 -16.90
N ASP A 272 -6.80 0.42 -15.94
CA ASP A 272 -5.44 0.12 -15.52
C ASP A 272 -5.33 -1.33 -15.01
N LEU A 273 -6.24 -1.74 -14.13
CA LEU A 273 -6.29 -3.11 -13.60
C LEU A 273 -6.52 -4.13 -14.71
N ARG A 274 -7.47 -3.86 -15.62
CA ARG A 274 -7.74 -4.76 -16.74
C ARG A 274 -6.52 -5.00 -17.60
N GLN A 275 -5.73 -3.96 -17.88
CA GLN A 275 -4.51 -4.10 -18.67
C GLN A 275 -3.39 -4.79 -17.89
N LYS A 276 -3.21 -4.44 -16.61
CA LYS A 276 -2.18 -5.06 -15.76
C LYS A 276 -2.42 -6.56 -15.56
N PHE A 277 -3.68 -6.97 -15.39
CA PHE A 277 -4.07 -8.34 -15.08
C PHE A 277 -4.66 -9.09 -16.28
N HIS A 278 -4.61 -8.52 -17.49
CA HIS A 278 -5.19 -9.09 -18.71
C HIS A 278 -6.65 -9.55 -18.56
N LEU A 279 -7.46 -8.80 -17.79
CA LEU A 279 -8.86 -9.13 -17.54
C LEU A 279 -9.70 -8.84 -18.79
N THR A 280 -10.50 -9.82 -19.21
CA THR A 280 -11.45 -9.65 -20.32
C THR A 280 -12.64 -8.77 -19.90
N LYS A 281 -13.19 -7.98 -20.84
CA LYS A 281 -14.42 -7.23 -20.60
C LYS A 281 -15.57 -8.22 -20.33
N ARG A 282 -16.22 -8.10 -19.17
CA ARG A 282 -17.52 -8.71 -18.91
C ARG A 282 -18.62 -7.88 -19.56
#